data_AF-A0A315U5R2-F1
#
_entry.id   AF-A0A315U5R2-F1
#
_cell.length_a   1.000
_cell.length_b   1.000
_cell.length_c   1.000
_cell.angle_alpha   90.00
_cell.angle_beta   90.00
_cell.angle_gamma   90.00
#
_symmetry.space_group_name_H-M   'P 1'
#
loop_
_entity.id
_entity.type
_entity.pdbx_description
1 polymer ?
#
loop_
_entity_poly.entity_id
_entity_poly.type
_entity_poly.pdbx_seq_one_letter_code
_entity_poly.pdbx_strand_id
1 'polypeptide(L)'
;MGLIYDNPELAALTLTRLAAEESEGPGALEGRMRNYLGGLEQRNGTAYLELVAIALARVHFKSLDDLARTTGAKAAELLDAAEVEALKGF
;
A
#
# COMPACT_ATOMS: atom_id res chain seq x y z
N MET A 1 -4.13 -3.78 26.87
CA MET A 1 -4.99 -3.78 25.67
C MET A 1 -4.15 -3.34 24.49
N GLY A 2 -3.41 -4.27 23.87
CA GLY A 2 -2.70 -4.00 22.62
C GLY A 2 -3.76 -3.67 21.58
N LEU A 3 -3.84 -2.41 21.20
CA LEU A 3 -4.87 -1.96 20.29
C LEU A 3 -4.60 -2.59 18.92
N ILE A 4 -5.64 -2.74 18.13
CA ILE A 4 -5.66 -3.20 16.73
C ILE A 4 -4.63 -2.46 15.82
N TYR A 5 -3.96 -1.43 16.34
CA TYR A 5 -2.91 -0.61 15.73
C TYR A 5 -1.51 -1.27 15.63
N ASP A 6 -1.31 -2.50 16.11
CA ASP A 6 -0.03 -3.23 16.02
C ASP A 6 0.00 -4.29 14.91
N ASN A 7 -1.07 -4.44 14.11
CA ASN A 7 -1.04 -5.35 12.98
C ASN A 7 -0.56 -4.64 11.70
N PRO A 8 0.63 -4.99 11.17
CA PRO A 8 1.17 -4.37 9.95
C PRO A 8 0.28 -4.62 8.73
N GLU A 9 -0.49 -5.71 8.69
CA GLU A 9 -1.45 -5.99 7.61
C GLU A 9 -2.62 -5.01 7.61
N LEU A 10 -3.17 -4.69 8.78
CA LEU A 10 -4.25 -3.71 8.89
C LEU A 10 -3.75 -2.29 8.59
N ALA A 11 -2.52 -1.98 8.98
CA ALA A 11 -1.87 -0.74 8.63
C ALA A 11 -1.66 -0.61 7.11
N ALA A 12 -1.20 -1.69 6.46
CA ALA A 12 -1.06 -1.75 5.01
C ALA A 12 -2.41 -1.56 4.29
N LEU A 13 -3.47 -2.25 4.73
CA LEU A 13 -4.82 -2.07 4.16
C LEU A 13 -5.34 -0.63 4.33
N THR A 14 -5.05 -0.01 5.48
CA THR A 14 -5.41 1.39 5.73
C THR A 14 -4.66 2.32 4.77
N LEU A 15 -3.38 2.08 4.53
CA LEU A 15 -2.60 2.85 3.56
C LEU A 15 -3.13 2.69 2.13
N THR A 16 -3.50 1.47 1.72
CA THR A 16 -4.13 1.23 0.41
C THR A 16 -5.43 2.00 0.26
N ARG A 17 -6.25 2.06 1.32
CA ARG A 17 -7.48 2.85 1.33
C ARG A 17 -7.21 4.34 1.21
N LEU A 18 -6.25 4.87 1.98
CA LEU A 18 -5.87 6.28 1.91
C LEU A 18 -5.32 6.65 0.53
N ALA A 19 -4.55 5.76 -0.12
CA ALA A 19 -4.08 5.97 -1.48
C ALA A 19 -5.23 6.05 -2.50
N ALA A 20 -6.25 5.19 -2.35
CA ALA A 20 -7.45 5.26 -3.18
C ALA A 20 -8.20 6.57 -2.97
N GLU A 21 -8.41 6.99 -1.71
CA GLU A 21 -9.03 8.26 -1.36
C GLU A 21 -8.24 9.45 -1.92
N GLU A 22 -6.91 9.46 -1.82
CA GLU A 22 -6.05 10.52 -2.39
C GLU A 22 -6.06 10.54 -3.93
N SER A 23 -6.34 9.42 -4.59
CA SER A 23 -6.43 9.34 -6.06
C SER A 23 -7.70 9.97 -6.66
N GLU A 24 -8.75 10.18 -5.86
CA GLU A 24 -10.05 10.69 -6.33
C GLU A 24 -10.05 12.19 -6.65
N GLY A 25 -8.99 12.94 -6.32
CA GLY A 25 -8.75 14.29 -6.83
C GLY A 25 -8.02 15.23 -5.85
N PRO A 26 -7.50 16.37 -6.35
CA PRO A 26 -6.81 17.36 -5.52
C PRO A 26 -7.81 18.03 -4.55
N GLY A 27 -7.69 17.73 -3.26
CA GLY A 27 -8.58 18.18 -2.20
C GLY A 27 -8.06 17.84 -0.80
N ALA A 28 -8.94 17.94 0.21
CA ALA A 28 -8.66 17.82 1.66
C ALA A 28 -8.08 16.46 2.15
N LEU A 29 -7.60 15.63 1.23
CA LEU A 29 -7.08 14.28 1.44
C LEU A 29 -5.56 14.22 1.26
N GLU A 30 -4.95 15.21 0.59
CA GLU A 30 -3.51 15.24 0.35
C GLU A 30 -2.72 15.21 1.67
N GLY A 31 -1.79 14.26 1.79
CA GLY A 31 -0.93 14.10 2.95
C GLY A 31 -1.53 13.28 4.10
N ARG A 32 -2.74 12.70 3.93
CA ARG A 32 -3.30 11.78 4.94
C ARG A 32 -2.49 10.50 5.06
N MET A 33 -1.99 9.96 3.95
CA MET A 33 -1.05 8.84 3.97
C MET A 33 0.20 9.18 4.80
N ARG A 34 0.76 10.38 4.59
CA ARG A 34 1.96 10.84 5.31
C ARG A 34 1.68 11.03 6.81
N ASN A 35 0.56 11.63 7.16
CA ASN A 35 0.14 11.81 8.55
C ASN A 35 -0.10 10.47 9.24
N TYR A 36 -0.71 9.51 8.54
CA TYR A 36 -0.93 8.17 9.05
C TYR A 36 0.39 7.43 9.32
N LEU A 37 1.34 7.48 8.38
CA LEU A 37 2.69 6.93 8.56
C LEU A 37 3.42 7.57 9.76
N GLY A 38 3.39 8.90 9.88
CA GLY A 38 3.98 9.59 11.03
C GLY A 38 3.35 9.17 12.37
N GLY A 39 2.03 8.93 12.37
CA GLY A 39 1.34 8.38 13.53
C GLY A 39 1.75 6.95 13.87
N LEU A 40 1.97 6.09 12.86
CA LEU A 40 2.46 4.72 13.07
C LEU A 40 3.89 4.72 13.61
N GLU A 41 4.77 5.55 13.05
CA GLU A 41 6.15 5.70 13.51
C GLU A 41 6.22 6.19 14.96
N GLN A 42 5.44 7.22 15.30
CA GLN A 42 5.44 7.78 16.66
C GLN A 42 4.99 6.77 17.72
N ARG A 43 4.06 5.86 17.37
CA ARG A 43 3.54 4.86 18.30
C ARG A 43 4.39 3.60 18.39
N ASN A 44 4.93 3.14 17.27
CA ASN A 44 5.49 1.80 17.13
C ASN A 44 6.99 1.78 16.78
N GLY A 45 7.57 2.94 16.44
CA GLY A 45 8.95 3.09 15.99
C GLY A 45 9.17 2.78 14.51
N THR A 46 10.31 3.19 13.98
CA THR A 46 10.65 3.06 12.55
C THR A 46 10.70 1.60 12.07
N ALA A 47 11.14 0.66 12.93
CA ALA A 47 11.15 -0.77 12.61
C ALA A 47 9.75 -1.34 12.29
N TYR A 48 8.69 -0.72 12.84
CA TYR A 48 7.32 -1.11 12.49
C TYR A 48 6.96 -0.73 11.05
N LEU A 49 7.50 0.37 10.52
CA LEU A 49 7.26 0.77 9.13
C LEU A 49 7.84 -0.24 8.14
N GLU A 50 8.94 -0.93 8.49
CA GLU A 50 9.48 -2.02 7.68
C GLU A 50 8.48 -3.18 7.58
N LEU A 51 7.83 -3.55 8.69
CA LEU A 51 6.77 -4.57 8.70
C LEU A 51 5.57 -4.16 7.85
N VAL A 52 5.19 -2.87 7.91
CA VAL A 52 4.12 -2.33 7.08
C VAL A 52 4.49 -2.34 5.59
N ALA A 53 5.73 -2.01 5.24
CA ALA A 53 6.22 -2.08 3.86
C ALA A 53 6.19 -3.52 3.31
N ILE A 54 6.63 -4.49 4.11
CA ILE A 54 6.54 -5.92 3.77
C ILE A 54 5.08 -6.34 3.58
N ALA A 55 4.18 -5.90 4.47
CA ALA A 55 2.76 -6.19 4.36
C ALA A 55 2.14 -5.57 3.10
N LEU A 56 2.48 -4.33 2.75
CA LEU A 56 2.06 -3.68 1.51
C LEU A 56 2.50 -4.46 0.27
N ALA A 57 3.77 -4.88 0.22
CA ALA A 57 4.28 -5.68 -0.90
C ALA A 57 3.52 -7.01 -1.06
N ARG A 58 3.19 -7.69 0.04
CA ARG A 58 2.40 -8.93 0.03
C ARG A 58 0.96 -8.70 -0.43
N VAL A 59 0.32 -7.63 0.05
CA VAL A 59 -1.03 -7.26 -0.38
C VAL A 59 -1.05 -6.95 -1.88
N HIS A 60 -0.09 -6.16 -2.36
CA HIS A 60 0.04 -5.82 -3.78
C HIS A 60 0.22 -7.07 -4.65
N PHE A 61 1.15 -7.95 -4.26
CA PHE A 61 1.37 -9.20 -4.99
C PHE A 61 0.12 -10.07 -5.01
N LYS A 62 -0.63 -10.18 -3.91
CA LYS A 62 -1.87 -10.96 -3.87
C LYS A 62 -2.92 -10.41 -4.84
N SER A 63 -3.13 -9.08 -4.85
CA SER A 63 -4.06 -8.45 -5.79
C SER A 63 -3.65 -8.69 -7.24
N LEU A 64 -2.35 -8.65 -7.52
CA LEU A 64 -1.80 -8.87 -8.83
C LEU A 64 -1.88 -10.35 -9.27
N ASP A 65 -1.67 -11.29 -8.35
CA ASP A 65 -1.87 -12.73 -8.59
C ASP A 65 -3.35 -13.07 -8.83
N ASP A 66 -4.26 -12.45 -8.09
CA ASP A 66 -5.71 -12.57 -8.32
C ASP A 66 -6.11 -12.00 -9.70
N LEU A 67 -5.50 -10.89 -10.11
CA LEU A 67 -5.69 -10.31 -11.45
C LEU A 67 -5.12 -11.23 -12.55
N ALA A 68 -3.93 -11.78 -12.35
CA ALA A 68 -3.31 -12.76 -13.25
C ALA A 68 -4.22 -13.97 -13.46
N ARG A 69 -4.79 -14.51 -12.36
CA ARG A 69 -5.70 -15.65 -12.40
C ARG A 69 -6.99 -15.38 -13.16
N THR A 70 -7.52 -14.17 -13.07
CA THR A 70 -8.78 -13.79 -13.73
C THR A 70 -8.61 -13.43 -15.20
N THR A 71 -7.45 -12.89 -15.57
CA THR A 71 -7.14 -12.44 -16.94
C THR A 71 -6.40 -13.48 -17.78
N GLY A 72 -5.82 -14.50 -17.14
CA GLY A 72 -4.95 -15.47 -17.81
C GLY A 72 -3.54 -14.94 -18.13
N ALA A 73 -3.23 -13.70 -17.73
CA ALA A 73 -1.90 -13.13 -17.82
C ALA A 73 -0.95 -13.72 -16.77
N LYS A 74 0.36 -13.54 -16.95
CA LYS A 74 1.31 -13.87 -15.87
C LYS A 74 1.45 -12.69 -14.91
N ALA A 75 1.57 -12.98 -13.61
CA ALA A 75 1.88 -11.98 -12.60
C ALA A 75 3.13 -11.16 -12.97
N ALA A 76 4.19 -11.81 -13.46
CA ALA A 76 5.40 -11.10 -13.91
C ALA A 76 5.11 -10.05 -15.01
N GLU A 77 4.27 -10.39 -15.99
CA GLU A 77 3.93 -9.47 -17.09
C GLU A 77 3.09 -8.27 -16.60
N LEU A 78 2.20 -8.48 -15.62
CA LEU A 78 1.44 -7.41 -14.99
C LEU A 78 2.34 -6.50 -14.14
N LEU A 79 3.35 -7.06 -13.47
CA LEU A 79 4.33 -6.30 -12.70
C LEU A 79 5.21 -5.45 -13.62
N ASP A 80 5.74 -6.03 -14.69
CA ASP A 80 6.52 -5.31 -15.70
C ASP A 80 5.73 -4.13 -16.27
N ALA A 81 4.44 -4.32 -16.57
CA ALA A 81 3.56 -3.26 -17.03
C ALA A 81 3.39 -2.14 -15.98
N ALA A 82 3.20 -2.51 -14.71
CA ALA A 82 3.09 -1.54 -13.61
C ALA A 82 4.39 -0.75 -13.41
N GLU A 83 5.56 -1.39 -13.53
CA GLU A 83 6.87 -0.73 -13.47
C GLU A 83 7.05 0.27 -14.62
N VAL A 84 6.66 -0.10 -15.84
CA VAL A 84 6.71 0.79 -17.01
C VAL A 84 5.81 2.01 -16.82
N GLU A 85 4.60 1.84 -16.30
CA GLU A 85 3.70 2.97 -16.02
C GLU A 85 4.25 3.88 -14.92
N ALA A 86 4.84 3.31 -13.86
CA ALA A 86 5.48 4.09 -12.80
C ALA A 86 6.65 4.95 -13.33
N LEU A 87 7.43 4.42 -14.27
CA LEU A 87 8.53 5.16 -14.92
C LEU A 87 8.05 6.30 -15.81
N LYS A 88 6.86 6.21 -16.40
CA LYS A 88 6.27 7.27 -17.25
C LYS A 88 5.65 8.42 -16.44
N GLY A 89 5.36 8.19 -15.16
CA GLY A 89 4.76 9.17 -14.25
C GLY A 89 5.76 10.15 -13.60
N PHE A 90 7.05 10.00 -13.90
CA PHE A 90 8.13 10.95 -13.57
C PHE A 90 8.46 11.85 -14.75
#